data_AF-A0A4Q2K9U7-F1
#
_entry.id   AF-A0A4Q2K9U7-F1
#
_cell.length_a   1.000
_cell.length_b   1.000
_cell.length_c   1.000
_cell.angle_alpha   90.00
_cell.angle_beta   90.00
_cell.angle_gamma   90.00
#
_symmetry.space_group_name_H-M   'P 1'
#
loop_
_entity.id
_entity.type
_entity.pdbx_description
1 polymer ?
#
loop_
_entity_poly.entity_id
_entity_poly.type
_entity_poly.pdbx_seq_one_letter_code
_entity_poly.pdbx_strand_id
1 'polypeptide(L)'
;MRLSCAIFLAVCLLALTILVAAGERAARVALRRELYFVCSQTVYREDLALSVSDVVSSGGGAGYLLHRGKGYAVVYSVYRTKRSAEAVCADLVDGGQNAEVLSFVMSGFYLPASDASAAAEIASYFRVYYDCIVLLSKTADELDAGRINREGAFCSMESAKDALTGLQTILEGEKTLSKARYDAMNESVESACGLLAVSDGLFASSDIRAIYACMSDLYMQTAQKLQK
;
A
#
# COMPACT_ATOMS: atom_id res chain seq x y z
N MET A 1 59.53 -23.64 0.31
CA MET A 1 58.20 -24.18 -0.09
C MET A 1 57.08 -23.91 0.93
N ARG A 2 57.26 -24.17 2.24
CA ARG A 2 56.16 -24.00 3.22
C ARG A 2 55.69 -22.54 3.41
N LEU A 3 56.61 -21.57 3.36
CA LEU A 3 56.27 -20.15 3.54
C LEU A 3 55.45 -19.58 2.38
N SER A 4 55.81 -19.94 1.14
CA SER A 4 55.12 -19.49 -0.09
C SER A 4 53.69 -20.03 -0.18
N CYS A 5 53.46 -21.25 0.29
CA CYS A 5 52.13 -21.86 0.32
C CYS A 5 51.21 -21.20 1.35
N ALA A 6 51.75 -20.80 2.51
CA ALA A 6 51.00 -20.10 3.55
C ALA A 6 50.59 -18.68 3.13
N ILE A 7 51.47 -17.96 2.41
CA ILE A 7 51.17 -16.63 1.88
C ILE A 7 50.07 -16.72 0.80
N PHE A 8 50.16 -17.70 -0.10
CA PHE A 8 49.13 -17.90 -1.12
C PHE A 8 47.76 -18.23 -0.52
N LEU A 9 47.72 -19.10 0.50
CA LEU A 9 46.49 -19.46 1.21
C LEU A 9 45.87 -18.24 1.92
N ALA A 10 46.69 -17.40 2.55
CA ALA A 10 46.24 -16.19 3.23
C ALA A 10 45.65 -15.16 2.25
N VAL A 11 46.27 -15.00 1.07
CA VAL A 11 45.75 -14.12 0.01
C VAL A 11 44.43 -14.66 -0.56
N CYS A 12 44.31 -15.97 -0.78
CA CYS A 12 43.05 -16.59 -1.21
C CYS A 12 41.94 -16.42 -0.17
N LEU A 13 42.23 -16.61 1.12
CA LEU A 13 41.26 -16.39 2.20
C LEU A 13 40.83 -14.93 2.31
N LEU A 14 41.77 -13.99 2.18
CA LEU A 14 41.46 -12.56 2.17
C LEU A 14 40.58 -12.20 0.97
N ALA A 15 40.94 -12.68 -0.23
CA ALA A 15 40.14 -12.49 -1.44
C ALA A 15 38.74 -13.10 -1.29
N LEU A 16 38.61 -14.29 -0.68
CA LEU A 16 37.32 -14.92 -0.40
C LEU A 16 36.49 -14.11 0.61
N THR A 17 37.10 -13.58 1.66
CA THR A 17 36.40 -12.71 2.62
C THR A 17 35.97 -11.39 2.01
N ILE A 18 36.76 -10.80 1.11
CA ILE A 18 36.38 -9.62 0.34
C ILE A 18 35.28 -9.97 -0.66
N LEU A 19 35.31 -11.13 -1.31
CA LEU A 19 34.25 -11.59 -2.22
C LEU A 19 32.94 -11.89 -1.47
N VAL A 20 33.01 -12.43 -0.26
CA VAL A 20 31.84 -12.70 0.61
C VAL A 20 31.32 -11.42 1.25
N ALA A 21 32.20 -10.46 1.59
CA ALA A 21 31.80 -9.14 2.08
C ALA A 21 31.29 -8.22 0.94
N ALA A 22 31.78 -8.42 -0.28
CA ALA A 22 31.29 -7.84 -1.53
C ALA A 22 30.17 -8.67 -2.16
N GLY A 23 29.79 -9.79 -1.52
CA GLY A 23 28.57 -10.51 -1.81
C GLY A 23 27.42 -9.55 -1.51
N GLU A 24 26.95 -8.92 -2.59
CA GLU A 24 25.84 -7.99 -2.72
C GLU A 24 25.00 -7.89 -1.45
N ARG A 25 25.28 -6.88 -0.61
CA ARG A 25 24.44 -6.60 0.56
C ARG A 25 23.09 -6.13 0.05
N ALA A 26 22.19 -7.08 -0.16
CA ALA A 26 20.80 -6.81 -0.44
C ALA A 26 20.25 -5.97 0.71
N ALA A 27 19.80 -4.75 0.42
CA ALA A 27 19.25 -3.87 1.44
C ALA A 27 17.80 -4.25 1.69
N ARG A 28 17.43 -4.43 2.96
CA ARG A 28 16.06 -4.73 3.32
C ARG A 28 15.25 -3.45 3.45
N VAL A 29 14.18 -3.32 2.66
CA VAL A 29 13.12 -2.34 2.87
C VAL A 29 12.14 -2.92 3.89
N ALA A 30 12.08 -2.33 5.08
CA ALA A 30 11.15 -2.74 6.12
C ALA A 30 9.86 -1.93 6.01
N LEU A 31 8.75 -2.61 5.71
CA LEU A 31 7.42 -1.99 5.67
C LEU A 31 6.65 -2.26 6.96
N ARG A 32 6.58 -3.54 7.37
CA ARG A 32 5.80 -4.02 8.52
C ARG A 32 4.45 -3.30 8.62
N ARG A 33 3.63 -3.46 7.58
CA ARG A 33 2.24 -2.99 7.53
C ARG A 33 1.34 -4.13 7.08
N GLU A 34 0.15 -4.18 7.68
CA GLU A 34 -0.86 -5.18 7.42
C GLU A 34 -2.16 -4.46 7.10
N LEU A 35 -2.76 -4.83 5.97
CA LEU A 35 -4.05 -4.33 5.53
C LEU A 35 -4.99 -5.52 5.36
N TYR A 36 -6.16 -5.41 5.96
CA TYR A 36 -7.18 -6.44 5.98
C TYR A 36 -8.43 -5.88 5.32
N PHE A 37 -8.73 -6.34 4.11
CA PHE A 37 -9.90 -5.90 3.37
C PHE A 37 -11.06 -6.81 3.72
N VAL A 38 -12.17 -6.22 4.17
CA VAL A 38 -13.43 -6.92 4.28
C VAL A 38 -14.13 -6.74 2.95
N CYS A 39 -14.35 -7.84 2.23
CA CYS A 39 -14.87 -7.82 0.87
C CYS A 39 -16.09 -8.73 0.72
N SER A 40 -16.86 -8.51 -0.33
CA SER A 40 -17.77 -9.52 -0.83
C SER A 40 -16.98 -10.75 -1.29
N GLN A 41 -17.60 -11.92 -1.27
CA GLN A 41 -17.06 -13.06 -2.00
C GLN A 41 -16.80 -12.71 -3.47
N THR A 42 -15.80 -13.37 -4.05
CA THR A 42 -15.34 -13.08 -5.41
C THR A 42 -16.43 -13.38 -6.45
N VAL A 43 -16.70 -12.39 -7.30
CA VAL A 43 -17.65 -12.45 -8.41
C VAL A 43 -16.88 -12.42 -9.73
N TYR A 44 -17.23 -13.30 -10.69
CA TYR A 44 -16.52 -13.40 -11.98
C TYR A 44 -17.12 -12.55 -13.10
N ARG A 45 -18.23 -11.88 -12.83
CA ARG A 45 -18.95 -11.01 -13.76
C ARG A 45 -18.83 -9.56 -13.31
N GLU A 46 -18.32 -8.72 -14.21
CA GLU A 46 -18.10 -7.29 -13.95
C GLU A 46 -19.41 -6.55 -13.69
N ASP A 47 -20.47 -6.82 -14.46
CA ASP A 47 -21.78 -6.18 -14.29
C ASP A 47 -22.40 -6.46 -12.92
N LEU A 48 -22.25 -7.69 -12.42
CA LEU A 48 -22.68 -8.06 -11.08
C LEU A 48 -21.80 -7.42 -10.00
N ALA A 49 -20.48 -7.35 -10.22
CA ALA A 49 -19.58 -6.69 -9.28
C ALA A 49 -19.86 -5.19 -9.16
N LEU A 50 -20.20 -4.51 -10.26
CA LEU A 50 -20.63 -3.11 -10.27
C LEU A 50 -21.94 -2.93 -9.49
N SER A 51 -22.93 -3.81 -9.71
CA SER A 51 -24.18 -3.76 -8.94
C SER A 51 -23.97 -3.96 -7.45
N VAL A 52 -23.08 -4.87 -7.03
CA VAL A 52 -22.72 -5.05 -5.62
C VAL A 52 -21.98 -3.82 -5.09
N SER A 53 -21.07 -3.24 -5.88
CA SER A 53 -20.37 -1.98 -5.56
C SER A 53 -21.35 -0.85 -5.23
N ASP A 54 -22.37 -0.64 -6.06
CA ASP A 54 -23.37 0.41 -5.86
C ASP A 54 -24.17 0.19 -4.56
N VAL A 55 -24.54 -1.06 -4.27
CA VAL A 55 -25.25 -1.43 -3.04
C VAL A 55 -24.35 -1.19 -1.82
N VAL A 56 -23.08 -1.60 -1.87
CA VAL A 56 -22.12 -1.43 -0.77
C VAL A 56 -21.85 0.05 -0.50
N SER A 57 -21.62 0.84 -1.56
CA SER A 57 -21.38 2.28 -1.44
C SER A 57 -22.61 3.02 -0.89
N SER A 58 -23.81 2.70 -1.40
CA SER A 58 -25.07 3.27 -0.90
C SER A 58 -25.35 2.90 0.56
N GLY A 59 -24.85 1.76 1.02
CA GLY A 59 -24.91 1.31 2.41
C GLY A 59 -23.84 1.93 3.32
N GLY A 60 -22.99 2.83 2.82
CA GLY A 60 -21.93 3.50 3.59
C GLY A 60 -20.56 2.79 3.56
N GLY A 61 -20.43 1.68 2.83
CA GLY A 61 -19.16 0.99 2.58
C GLY A 61 -18.32 1.67 1.50
N ALA A 62 -17.15 1.10 1.21
CA ALA A 62 -16.23 1.64 0.19
C ALA A 62 -16.73 1.43 -1.24
N GLY A 63 -17.36 0.28 -1.54
CA GLY A 63 -17.81 -0.05 -2.89
C GLY A 63 -16.66 -0.23 -3.90
N TYR A 64 -15.41 -0.28 -3.45
CA TYR A 64 -14.26 -0.37 -4.35
C TYR A 64 -14.16 -1.78 -4.96
N LEU A 65 -13.99 -1.88 -6.28
CA LEU A 65 -13.77 -3.17 -6.95
C LEU A 65 -12.30 -3.57 -6.90
N LEU A 66 -11.98 -4.56 -6.08
CA LEU A 66 -10.65 -5.17 -6.01
C LEU A 66 -10.54 -6.29 -7.04
N HIS A 67 -9.60 -6.18 -7.97
CA HIS A 67 -9.35 -7.24 -8.97
C HIS A 67 -8.65 -8.45 -8.33
N ARG A 68 -9.21 -9.66 -8.57
CA ARG A 68 -8.68 -10.95 -8.10
C ARG A 68 -8.57 -11.95 -9.24
N GLY A 69 -7.43 -11.98 -9.91
CA GLY A 69 -7.19 -12.89 -11.02
C GLY A 69 -8.19 -12.66 -12.16
N LYS A 70 -9.19 -13.54 -12.30
CA LYS A 70 -10.28 -13.41 -13.29
C LYS A 70 -11.59 -12.86 -12.73
N GLY A 71 -11.63 -12.53 -11.43
CA GLY A 71 -12.83 -12.03 -10.76
C GLY A 71 -12.59 -10.73 -10.01
N TYR A 72 -13.62 -10.31 -9.28
CA TYR A 72 -13.72 -9.04 -8.57
C TYR A 72 -14.22 -9.32 -7.15
N ALA A 73 -13.66 -8.63 -6.16
CA ALA A 73 -14.18 -8.60 -4.81
C ALA A 73 -14.55 -7.16 -4.48
N VAL A 74 -15.79 -6.91 -4.04
CA VAL A 74 -16.22 -5.55 -3.68
C VAL A 74 -15.82 -5.28 -2.25
N VAL A 75 -15.03 -4.24 -2.01
CA VAL A 75 -14.56 -3.87 -0.69
C VAL A 75 -15.66 -3.16 0.10
N TYR A 76 -15.98 -3.69 1.27
CA TYR A 76 -16.80 -3.00 2.26
C TYR A 76 -15.97 -1.98 3.02
N SER A 77 -14.81 -2.39 3.53
CA SER A 77 -13.92 -1.56 4.34
C SER A 77 -12.52 -2.16 4.45
N VAL A 78 -11.54 -1.36 4.87
CA VAL A 78 -10.16 -1.79 5.10
C VAL A 78 -9.76 -1.53 6.54
N TYR A 79 -9.13 -2.52 7.19
CA TYR A 79 -8.67 -2.44 8.57
C TYR A 79 -7.19 -2.70 8.69
N ARG A 80 -6.61 -2.19 9.78
CA ARG A 80 -5.19 -2.33 10.12
C ARG A 80 -4.91 -3.49 11.06
N THR A 81 -5.96 -4.10 11.61
CA THR A 81 -5.83 -5.26 12.49
C THR A 81 -6.77 -6.36 12.03
N LYS A 82 -6.27 -7.58 12.08
CA LYS A 82 -7.04 -8.78 11.77
C LYS A 82 -8.32 -8.85 12.60
N ARG A 83 -8.21 -8.58 13.91
CA ARG A 83 -9.34 -8.62 14.85
C ARG A 83 -10.47 -7.68 14.44
N SER A 84 -10.16 -6.45 14.02
CA SER A 84 -11.17 -5.49 13.58
C SER A 84 -11.86 -5.94 12.29
N ALA A 85 -11.09 -6.46 11.33
CA ALA A 85 -11.65 -6.97 10.08
C ALA A 85 -12.54 -8.20 10.32
N GLU A 86 -12.10 -9.13 11.16
CA GLU A 86 -12.86 -10.34 11.50
C GLU A 86 -14.16 -10.02 12.24
N ALA A 87 -14.16 -9.04 13.15
CA ALA A 87 -15.36 -8.60 13.85
C ALA A 87 -16.40 -8.06 12.85
N VAL A 88 -16.01 -7.15 11.97
CA VAL A 88 -16.93 -6.58 10.97
C VAL A 88 -17.37 -7.62 9.94
N CYS A 89 -16.48 -8.53 9.55
CA CYS A 89 -16.84 -9.64 8.67
C CYS A 89 -17.89 -10.56 9.32
N ALA A 90 -17.76 -10.86 10.61
CA ALA A 90 -18.74 -11.66 11.33
C ALA A 90 -20.09 -10.96 11.39
N ASP A 91 -20.13 -9.67 11.72
CA ASP A 91 -21.36 -8.88 11.76
C ASP A 91 -22.08 -8.85 10.40
N LEU A 92 -21.32 -8.73 9.30
CA LEU A 92 -21.87 -8.77 7.93
C LEU A 92 -22.44 -10.16 7.60
N VAL A 93 -21.75 -11.22 7.97
CA VAL A 93 -22.22 -12.61 7.75
C VAL A 93 -23.46 -12.91 8.58
N ASP A 94 -23.51 -12.48 9.83
CA ASP A 94 -24.68 -12.61 10.70
C ASP A 94 -25.87 -11.81 10.16
N GLY A 95 -25.60 -10.68 9.49
CA GLY A 95 -26.56 -9.89 8.72
C GLY A 95 -26.97 -10.50 7.36
N GLY A 96 -26.49 -11.71 7.03
CA GLY A 96 -26.82 -12.43 5.80
C GLY A 96 -26.03 -12.01 4.57
N GLN A 97 -24.95 -11.24 4.72
CA GLN A 97 -24.07 -10.84 3.62
C GLN A 97 -22.98 -11.88 3.38
N ASN A 98 -22.60 -12.05 2.11
CA ASN A 98 -21.47 -12.92 1.74
C ASN A 98 -20.16 -12.14 1.86
N ALA A 99 -19.58 -12.09 3.06
CA ALA A 99 -18.33 -11.38 3.34
C ALA A 99 -17.13 -12.32 3.57
N GLU A 100 -15.94 -11.88 3.19
CA GLU A 100 -14.66 -12.53 3.48
C GLU A 100 -13.58 -11.49 3.87
N VAL A 101 -12.60 -11.90 4.67
CA VAL A 101 -11.42 -11.07 4.99
C VAL A 101 -10.25 -11.48 4.10
N LEU A 102 -9.75 -10.53 3.32
CA LEU A 102 -8.52 -10.68 2.54
C LEU A 102 -7.37 -9.99 3.28
N SER A 103 -6.41 -10.79 3.73
CA SER A 103 -5.23 -10.29 4.43
C SER A 103 -4.08 -10.01 3.48
N PHE A 104 -3.56 -8.80 3.50
CA PHE A 104 -2.32 -8.42 2.84
C PHE A 104 -1.29 -8.01 3.88
N VAL A 105 -0.37 -8.93 4.12
CA VAL A 105 0.71 -8.77 5.10
C VAL A 105 2.01 -8.56 4.35
N MET A 106 2.62 -7.40 4.53
CA MET A 106 3.88 -7.08 3.90
C MET A 106 4.93 -6.70 4.94
N SER A 107 5.78 -7.67 5.24
CA SER A 107 6.85 -7.50 6.24
C SER A 107 8.04 -6.69 5.72
N GLY A 108 8.18 -6.59 4.39
CA GLY A 108 9.29 -5.94 3.69
C GLY A 108 9.79 -6.78 2.51
N PHE A 109 10.74 -6.24 1.76
CA PHE A 109 11.40 -6.92 0.64
C PHE A 109 12.88 -6.55 0.59
N TYR A 110 13.66 -7.30 -0.19
CA TYR A 110 15.09 -7.05 -0.37
C TYR A 110 15.33 -6.40 -1.72
N LEU A 111 16.16 -5.37 -1.73
CA LEU A 111 16.66 -4.73 -2.94
C LEU A 111 17.98 -5.38 -3.36
N PRO A 112 18.26 -5.44 -4.68
CA PRO A 112 19.60 -5.79 -5.15
C PRO A 112 20.63 -4.74 -4.68
N ALA A 113 21.90 -5.11 -4.64
CA ALA A 113 22.96 -4.21 -4.18
C ALA A 113 23.06 -2.90 -4.99
N SER A 114 22.67 -2.94 -6.27
CA SER A 114 22.58 -1.76 -7.15
C SER A 114 21.67 -0.66 -6.60
N ASP A 115 20.66 -1.02 -5.82
CA ASP A 115 19.64 -0.10 -5.30
C ASP A 115 19.66 -0.04 -3.77
N ALA A 116 20.72 -0.56 -3.13
CA ALA A 116 20.82 -0.64 -1.68
C ALA A 116 20.73 0.74 -1.00
N SER A 117 21.26 1.78 -1.65
CA SER A 117 21.20 3.17 -1.17
C SER A 117 19.77 3.73 -1.14
N ALA A 118 18.87 3.26 -2.00
CA ALA A 118 17.49 3.72 -2.09
C ALA A 118 16.56 3.07 -1.04
N ALA A 119 17.05 2.11 -0.24
CA ALA A 119 16.20 1.35 0.68
C ALA A 119 15.48 2.23 1.73
N ALA A 120 16.19 3.22 2.28
CA ALA A 120 15.63 4.12 3.29
C ALA A 120 14.56 5.05 2.70
N GLU A 121 14.77 5.51 1.47
CA GLU A 121 13.84 6.35 0.73
C GLU A 121 12.56 5.59 0.37
N ILE A 122 12.71 4.38 -0.21
CA ILE A 122 11.57 3.51 -0.51
C ILE A 122 10.77 3.22 0.77
N ALA A 123 11.44 2.95 1.90
CA ALA A 123 10.76 2.76 3.17
C ALA A 123 10.02 4.03 3.63
N SER A 124 10.60 5.22 3.43
CA SER A 124 9.96 6.50 3.75
C SER A 124 8.74 6.77 2.88
N TYR A 125 8.82 6.49 1.58
CA TYR A 125 7.70 6.55 0.63
C TYR A 125 6.52 5.73 1.15
N PHE A 126 6.73 4.46 1.44
CA PHE A 126 5.64 3.59 1.90
C PHE A 126 5.12 4.02 3.27
N ARG A 127 5.96 4.58 4.14
CA ARG A 127 5.50 5.13 5.42
C ARG A 127 4.52 6.28 5.20
N VAL A 128 4.91 7.29 4.42
CA VAL A 128 4.06 8.47 4.17
C VAL A 128 2.78 8.08 3.43
N TYR A 129 2.87 7.21 2.43
CA TYR A 129 1.71 6.70 1.71
C TYR A 129 0.73 5.99 2.65
N TYR A 130 1.24 5.13 3.54
CA TYR A 130 0.43 4.44 4.53
C TYR A 130 -0.18 5.41 5.54
N ASP A 131 0.56 6.42 5.98
CA ASP A 131 0.04 7.43 6.92
C ASP A 131 -1.13 8.22 6.30
N CYS A 132 -1.12 8.45 4.97
CA CYS A 132 -2.26 9.01 4.25
C CYS A 132 -3.48 8.09 4.26
N ILE A 133 -3.30 6.77 4.04
CA ILE A 133 -4.38 5.78 4.15
C ILE A 133 -5.01 5.82 5.56
N VAL A 134 -4.16 5.87 6.60
CA VAL A 134 -4.60 5.94 8.00
C VAL A 134 -5.39 7.23 8.27
N LEU A 135 -4.89 8.36 7.78
CA LEU A 135 -5.55 9.66 7.92
C LEU A 135 -6.96 9.59 7.32
N LEU A 136 -7.08 9.16 6.06
CA LEU A 136 -8.37 9.08 5.36
C LEU A 136 -9.34 8.10 6.01
N SER A 137 -8.85 6.94 6.46
CA SER A 137 -9.67 5.98 7.22
C SER A 137 -10.24 6.60 8.49
N LYS A 138 -9.40 7.31 9.26
CA LYS A 138 -9.85 8.02 10.46
C LYS A 138 -10.83 9.14 10.13
N THR A 139 -10.58 9.89 9.06
CA THR A 139 -11.47 10.97 8.60
C THR A 139 -12.86 10.44 8.26
N ALA A 140 -12.97 9.31 7.55
CA ALA A 140 -14.26 8.69 7.25
C ALA A 140 -15.05 8.33 8.52
N ASP A 141 -14.36 7.72 9.50
CA ASP A 141 -14.97 7.30 10.77
C ASP A 141 -15.35 8.50 11.67
N GLU A 142 -14.57 9.57 11.65
CA GLU A 142 -14.89 10.81 12.39
C GLU A 142 -16.03 11.59 11.74
N LEU A 143 -16.14 11.57 10.41
CA LEU A 143 -17.24 12.17 9.67
C LEU A 143 -18.56 11.44 9.97
N ASP A 144 -18.57 10.11 9.93
CA ASP A 144 -19.74 9.31 10.28
C ASP A 144 -20.20 9.49 11.71
N ALA A 145 -19.25 9.61 12.64
CA ALA A 145 -19.55 9.86 14.04
C ALA A 145 -20.00 11.30 14.32
N GLY A 146 -20.02 12.18 13.31
CA GLY A 146 -20.33 13.61 13.46
C GLY A 146 -19.29 14.37 14.30
N ARG A 147 -18.09 13.81 14.49
CA ARG A 147 -16.99 14.46 15.22
C ARG A 147 -16.30 15.54 14.40
N ILE A 148 -16.32 15.39 13.08
CA ILE A 148 -15.91 16.41 12.13
C ILE A 148 -17.05 16.69 11.15
N ASN A 149 -17.07 17.89 10.59
CA ASN A 149 -17.95 18.25 9.49
C ASN A 149 -17.25 18.03 8.13
N ARG A 150 -17.93 18.33 7.03
CA ARG A 150 -17.39 18.20 5.67
C ARG A 150 -16.13 19.02 5.45
N GLU A 151 -16.04 20.20 6.05
CA GLU A 151 -14.85 21.07 5.93
C GLU A 151 -13.63 20.46 6.64
N GLY A 152 -13.82 19.87 7.82
CA GLY A 152 -12.75 19.12 8.49
C GLY A 152 -12.30 17.88 7.71
N ALA A 153 -13.24 17.20 7.05
CA ALA A 153 -12.92 16.09 6.16
C ALA A 153 -12.11 16.55 4.93
N PHE A 154 -12.54 17.64 4.29
CA PHE A 154 -11.83 18.26 3.17
C PHE A 154 -10.40 18.64 3.54
N CYS A 155 -10.19 19.33 4.68
CA CYS A 155 -8.85 19.68 5.15
C CYS A 155 -7.93 18.46 5.35
N SER A 156 -8.50 17.33 5.80
CA SER A 156 -7.74 16.09 5.95
C SER A 156 -7.33 15.49 4.60
N MET A 157 -8.21 15.59 3.61
CA MET A 157 -7.94 15.11 2.25
C MET A 157 -6.90 15.96 1.53
N GLU A 158 -7.00 17.30 1.63
CA GLU A 158 -5.98 18.20 1.11
C GLU A 158 -4.63 17.96 1.80
N SER A 159 -4.61 17.72 3.12
CA SER A 159 -3.37 17.35 3.83
C SER A 159 -2.76 16.04 3.31
N ALA A 160 -3.59 15.04 2.98
CA ALA A 160 -3.12 13.80 2.38
C ALA A 160 -2.56 14.02 0.97
N LYS A 161 -3.23 14.85 0.16
CA LYS A 161 -2.81 15.23 -1.19
C LYS A 161 -1.50 16.01 -1.19
N ASP A 162 -1.33 16.95 -0.26
CA ASP A 162 -0.08 17.69 -0.07
C ASP A 162 1.08 16.77 0.31
N ALA A 163 0.84 15.82 1.24
CA ALA A 163 1.85 14.84 1.63
C ALA A 163 2.27 13.93 0.46
N LEU A 164 1.30 13.48 -0.35
CA LEU A 164 1.55 12.69 -1.56
C LEU A 164 2.27 13.49 -2.64
N THR A 165 1.89 14.74 -2.87
CA THR A 165 2.59 15.64 -3.81
C THR A 165 4.03 15.92 -3.36
N GLY A 166 4.24 16.03 -2.05
CA GLY A 166 5.56 16.11 -1.45
C GLY A 166 6.41 14.86 -1.74
N LEU A 167 5.81 13.66 -1.77
CA LEU A 167 6.50 12.44 -2.18
C LEU A 167 6.95 12.48 -3.64
N GLN A 168 6.13 12.99 -4.56
CA GLN A 168 6.52 13.11 -5.98
C GLN A 168 7.77 13.98 -6.14
N THR A 169 7.77 15.14 -5.48
CA THR A 169 8.93 16.06 -5.51
C THR A 169 10.20 15.40 -4.98
N ILE A 170 10.08 14.56 -3.93
CA ILE A 170 11.22 13.82 -3.38
C ILE A 170 11.73 12.79 -4.39
N LEU A 171 10.82 12.03 -5.03
CA LEU A 171 11.19 11.02 -6.02
C LEU A 171 11.89 11.64 -7.23
N GLU A 172 11.40 12.78 -7.73
CA GLU A 172 11.98 13.46 -8.90
C GLU A 172 13.42 13.95 -8.66
N GLY A 173 13.75 14.27 -7.42
CA GLY A 173 15.08 14.72 -7.02
C GLY A 173 16.12 13.60 -6.94
N GLU A 174 15.69 12.34 -6.90
CA GLU A 174 16.54 11.24 -6.46
C GLU A 174 17.08 10.40 -7.64
N LYS A 175 18.42 10.34 -7.73
CA LYS A 175 19.12 9.67 -8.84
C LYS A 175 19.46 8.20 -8.55
N THR A 176 19.12 7.70 -7.37
CA THR A 176 19.56 6.38 -6.89
C THR A 176 18.54 5.27 -7.14
N LEU A 177 17.32 5.61 -7.56
CA LEU A 177 16.29 4.65 -7.94
C LEU A 177 16.47 4.20 -9.39
N SER A 178 16.40 2.88 -9.63
CA SER A 178 16.17 2.36 -10.98
C SER A 178 14.90 2.97 -11.59
N LYS A 179 14.93 3.28 -12.90
CA LYS A 179 13.78 3.86 -13.62
C LYS A 179 12.47 3.09 -13.38
N ALA A 180 12.51 1.76 -13.44
CA ALA A 180 11.30 0.93 -13.25
C ALA A 180 10.66 1.09 -11.86
N ARG A 181 11.47 1.27 -10.80
CA ARG A 181 10.97 1.50 -9.44
C ARG A 181 10.43 2.92 -9.26
N TYR A 182 11.15 3.90 -9.81
CA TYR A 182 10.67 5.28 -9.87
C TYR A 182 9.30 5.35 -10.56
N ASP A 183 9.18 4.79 -11.77
CA ASP A 183 7.94 4.82 -12.56
C ASP A 183 6.79 4.17 -11.78
N ALA A 184 7.02 3.02 -11.13
CA ALA A 184 6.01 2.33 -10.32
C ALA A 184 5.55 3.16 -9.10
N MET A 185 6.49 3.80 -8.41
CA MET A 185 6.18 4.64 -7.25
C MET A 185 5.46 5.93 -7.66
N ASN A 186 5.90 6.55 -8.75
CA ASN A 186 5.32 7.79 -9.26
C ASN A 186 3.90 7.56 -9.79
N GLU A 187 3.68 6.53 -10.62
CA GLU A 187 2.35 6.13 -11.13
C GLU A 187 1.34 5.94 -9.98
N SER A 188 1.79 5.29 -8.90
CA SER A 188 0.98 5.03 -7.72
C SER A 188 0.64 6.29 -6.92
N VAL A 189 1.50 7.31 -6.93
CA VAL A 189 1.23 8.59 -6.26
C VAL A 189 0.39 9.51 -7.14
N GLU A 190 0.68 9.58 -8.44
CA GLU A 190 -0.13 10.32 -9.41
C GLU A 190 -1.59 9.85 -9.37
N SER A 191 -1.79 8.54 -9.35
CA SER A 191 -3.12 7.94 -9.22
C SER A 191 -3.81 8.35 -7.92
N ALA A 192 -3.10 8.33 -6.79
CA ALA A 192 -3.66 8.72 -5.49
C ALA A 192 -3.99 10.21 -5.42
N CYS A 193 -3.12 11.08 -5.93
CA CYS A 193 -3.38 12.51 -6.05
C CYS A 193 -4.60 12.79 -6.95
N GLY A 194 -4.74 12.04 -8.06
CA GLY A 194 -5.90 12.12 -8.94
C GLY A 194 -7.22 11.79 -8.24
N LEU A 195 -7.23 10.73 -7.41
CA LEU A 195 -8.40 10.36 -6.61
C LEU A 195 -8.81 11.48 -5.64
N LEU A 196 -7.83 12.13 -5.00
CA LEU A 196 -8.08 13.22 -4.07
C LEU A 196 -8.51 14.52 -4.78
N ALA A 197 -8.05 14.78 -6.00
CA ALA A 197 -8.42 15.98 -6.76
C ALA A 197 -9.85 15.95 -7.32
N VAL A 198 -10.40 14.78 -7.64
CA VAL A 198 -11.76 14.64 -8.20
C VAL A 198 -12.85 14.92 -7.14
N SER A 199 -12.47 14.98 -5.88
CA SER A 199 -13.41 14.90 -4.77
C SER A 199 -14.00 16.24 -4.29
N ASP A 200 -13.60 17.39 -4.87
CA ASP A 200 -13.97 18.79 -4.51
C ASP A 200 -15.48 19.15 -4.42
N GLY A 201 -16.43 18.20 -4.54
CA GLY A 201 -17.85 18.47 -4.76
C GLY A 201 -18.85 18.03 -3.68
N LEU A 202 -18.69 16.87 -3.04
CA LEU A 202 -19.63 16.33 -2.04
C LEU A 202 -18.99 15.06 -1.46
N PHE A 203 -18.63 15.07 -0.18
CA PHE A 203 -17.95 13.94 0.46
C PHE A 203 -18.91 13.25 1.43
N ALA A 204 -19.50 12.14 1.00
CA ALA A 204 -19.95 11.14 1.95
C ALA A 204 -18.72 10.41 2.51
N SER A 205 -18.86 9.83 3.71
CA SER A 205 -17.82 8.97 4.27
C SER A 205 -17.51 7.77 3.36
N SER A 206 -18.50 7.26 2.63
CA SER A 206 -18.34 6.21 1.60
C SER A 206 -17.36 6.60 0.50
N ASP A 207 -17.36 7.85 0.05
CA ASP A 207 -16.42 8.33 -0.98
C ASP A 207 -14.97 8.30 -0.45
N ILE A 208 -14.77 8.76 0.80
CA ILE A 208 -13.47 8.70 1.47
C ILE A 208 -13.03 7.24 1.66
N ARG A 209 -13.97 6.33 1.94
CA ARG A 209 -13.71 4.89 2.02
C ARG A 209 -13.27 4.29 0.70
N ALA A 210 -13.93 4.66 -0.40
CA ALA A 210 -13.54 4.24 -1.73
C ALA A 210 -12.11 4.68 -2.05
N ILE A 211 -11.76 5.94 -1.72
CA ILE A 211 -10.43 6.50 -1.95
C ILE A 211 -9.37 5.74 -1.16
N TYR A 212 -9.52 5.59 0.16
CA TYR A 212 -8.47 4.90 0.93
C TYR A 212 -8.40 3.40 0.61
N ALA A 213 -9.50 2.77 0.19
CA ALA A 213 -9.49 1.38 -0.27
C ALA A 213 -8.70 1.24 -1.58
N CYS A 214 -8.91 2.14 -2.54
CA CYS A 214 -8.14 2.19 -3.78
C CYS A 214 -6.66 2.48 -3.51
N MET A 215 -6.35 3.46 -2.65
CA MET A 215 -4.98 3.74 -2.23
C MET A 215 -4.34 2.54 -1.52
N SER A 216 -5.09 1.78 -0.74
CA SER A 216 -4.60 0.56 -0.11
C SER A 216 -4.21 -0.51 -1.13
N ASP A 217 -4.99 -0.65 -2.21
CA ASP A 217 -4.65 -1.55 -3.32
C ASP A 217 -3.41 -1.05 -4.09
N LEU A 218 -3.37 0.24 -4.45
CA LEU A 218 -2.20 0.86 -5.09
C LEU A 218 -0.91 0.67 -4.27
N TYR A 219 -0.97 0.91 -2.96
CA TYR A 219 0.13 0.68 -2.02
C TYR A 219 0.68 -0.75 -2.13
N MET A 220 -0.22 -1.74 -2.20
CA MET A 220 0.16 -3.15 -2.28
C MET A 220 0.72 -3.52 -3.65
N GLN A 221 0.08 -3.08 -4.73
CA GLN A 221 0.53 -3.33 -6.09
C GLN A 221 1.93 -2.75 -6.32
N THR A 222 2.18 -1.54 -5.84
CA THR A 222 3.48 -0.87 -5.92
C THR A 222 4.55 -1.68 -5.22
N ALA A 223 4.30 -2.14 -4.00
CA ALA A 223 5.29 -2.96 -3.30
C ALA A 223 5.54 -4.32 -3.96
N GLN A 224 4.51 -4.95 -4.55
CA GLN A 224 4.68 -6.16 -5.35
C GLN A 224 5.49 -5.90 -6.63
N LYS A 225 5.32 -4.75 -7.28
CA LYS A 225 6.15 -4.32 -8.42
C LYS A 225 7.61 -4.13 -8.00
N LEU A 226 7.86 -3.55 -6.83
CA LEU A 226 9.21 -3.26 -6.32
C LEU A 226 9.98 -4.51 -5.84
N GLN A 227 9.28 -5.61 -5.54
CA GLN A 227 9.88 -6.89 -5.15
C GLN A 227 10.45 -7.68 -6.35
N LYS A 228 9.98 -7.40 -7.57
CA LYS A 228 10.44 -8.05 -8.81
C LYS A 228 11.74 -7.42 -9.31
#